data_AF-A0A3S3PRY2-F1
#
_entry.id   AF-A0A3S3PRY2-F1
#
_cell.length_a   1.000
_cell.length_b   1.000
_cell.length_c   1.000
_cell.angle_alpha   90.00
_cell.angle_beta   90.00
_cell.angle_gamma   90.00
#
_symmetry.space_group_name_H-M   'P 1'
#
loop_
_entity.id
_entity.type
_entity.pdbx_description
1 polymer ?
#
loop_
_entity_poly.entity_id
_entity_poly.type
_entity_poly.pdbx_seq_one_letter_code
_entity_poly.pdbx_strand_id
1 'polypeptide(L)'
;MPHIVIYAKVPTHPFWPAKAIRYIAENKTVLVKFFGTHDYGFPPLKNCYLLSETYPGKEPNTAQYNAAKDELEKHIRKIKCKFTGLFRYFPFKTFLLLEFLKPEYQPTVVIKRDAFIDFSARYSKSFDELMSIFSEIRQEQPPQKTCDSPEKEE
;
A
#
# COMPACT_ATOMS: atom_id res chain seq x y z
N MET A 1 1.06 5.19 17.49
CA MET A 1 2.08 5.29 16.43
C MET A 1 1.44 4.86 15.10
N PRO A 2 1.67 5.53 13.96
CA PRO A 2 0.97 5.20 12.72
C PRO A 2 1.59 3.96 12.05
N HIS A 3 0.90 2.83 12.15
CA HIS A 3 1.29 1.61 11.44
C HIS A 3 1.26 1.80 9.91
N ILE A 4 2.11 1.05 9.21
CA ILE A 4 2.13 1.04 7.75
C ILE A 4 0.78 0.53 7.20
N VAL A 5 0.28 1.23 6.19
CA VAL A 5 -0.98 0.89 5.53
C VAL A 5 -0.67 0.04 4.29
N ILE A 6 -1.42 -1.05 4.13
CA ILE A 6 -1.22 -2.05 3.09
C ILE A 6 -2.57 -2.47 2.50
N TYR A 7 -2.52 -3.09 1.33
CA TYR A 7 -3.56 -3.98 0.83
C TYR A 7 -3.20 -5.42 1.18
N ALA A 8 -4.06 -6.08 1.96
CA ALA A 8 -3.86 -7.46 2.40
C ALA A 8 -4.93 -8.38 1.81
N LYS A 9 -4.52 -9.56 1.34
CA LYS A 9 -5.45 -10.59 0.83
C LYS A 9 -5.44 -11.84 1.71
N VAL A 10 -6.62 -12.22 2.18
CA VAL A 10 -6.89 -13.50 2.85
C VAL A 10 -7.63 -14.44 1.88
N PRO A 11 -7.58 -15.78 2.04
CA PRO A 11 -8.04 -16.72 1.01
C PRO A 11 -9.47 -16.52 0.51
N THR A 12 -10.40 -16.15 1.38
CA THR A 12 -11.84 -16.02 1.07
C THR A 12 -12.28 -14.59 0.74
N HIS A 13 -11.36 -13.61 0.78
CA HIS A 13 -11.69 -12.20 0.56
C HIS A 13 -10.76 -11.57 -0.48
N PRO A 14 -11.22 -10.52 -1.17
CA PRO A 14 -10.36 -9.74 -2.06
C PRO A 14 -9.26 -9.01 -1.26
N PHE A 15 -8.38 -8.28 -1.97
CA PHE A 15 -7.48 -7.37 -1.28
C PHE A 15 -8.29 -6.34 -0.49
N TRP A 16 -7.93 -6.14 0.76
CA TRP A 16 -8.62 -5.22 1.66
C TRP A 16 -7.60 -4.28 2.29
N PRO A 17 -7.93 -2.99 2.45
CA PRO A 17 -7.04 -2.07 3.14
C PRO A 17 -6.89 -2.45 4.61
N ALA A 18 -5.66 -2.44 5.11
CA ALA A 18 -5.35 -2.80 6.50
C ALA A 18 -4.14 -2.05 7.04
N LYS A 19 -4.03 -2.00 8.38
CA LYS A 19 -2.84 -1.57 9.11
C LYS A 19 -2.01 -2.80 9.43
N ALA A 20 -0.74 -2.83 9.01
CA ALA A 20 0.16 -3.93 9.33
C ALA A 20 0.81 -3.69 10.71
N ILE A 21 0.64 -4.63 11.63
CA ILE A 21 1.01 -4.47 13.03
C ILE A 21 2.34 -5.15 13.32
N ARG A 22 2.52 -6.41 12.90
CA ARG A 22 3.79 -7.14 13.07
C ARG A 22 3.84 -8.36 12.16
N TYR A 23 5.06 -8.84 11.93
CA TYR A 23 5.29 -10.14 11.33
C TYR A 23 5.21 -11.26 12.38
N ILE A 24 4.70 -12.42 11.98
CA ILE A 24 4.64 -13.65 12.76
C ILE A 24 5.45 -14.70 12.00
N ALA A 25 6.64 -15.01 12.52
CA ALA A 25 7.65 -15.80 11.82
C ALA A 25 7.26 -17.27 11.66
N GLU A 26 6.55 -17.81 12.65
CA GLU A 26 6.13 -19.21 12.72
C GLU A 26 5.29 -19.61 11.51
N ASN A 27 4.38 -18.72 11.10
CA ASN A 27 3.43 -18.98 10.01
C ASN A 27 3.73 -18.17 8.74
N LYS A 28 4.80 -17.36 8.73
CA LYS A 28 5.11 -16.40 7.65
C LYS A 28 3.93 -15.47 7.30
N THR A 29 3.20 -15.05 8.34
CA THR A 29 2.01 -14.20 8.23
C THR A 29 2.25 -12.82 8.83
N VAL A 30 1.40 -11.87 8.47
CA VAL A 30 1.43 -10.53 9.03
C VAL A 30 0.16 -10.36 9.85
N LEU A 31 0.29 -9.95 11.11
CA LEU A 31 -0.85 -9.50 11.90
C LEU A 31 -1.30 -8.15 11.34
N VAL A 32 -2.53 -8.08 10.85
CA VAL A 32 -3.13 -6.87 10.29
C VAL A 32 -4.43 -6.52 11.01
N LYS A 33 -4.80 -5.25 11.00
CA LYS A 33 -6.13 -4.78 11.40
C LYS A 33 -6.80 -4.10 10.21
N PHE A 34 -7.92 -4.65 9.74
CA PHE A 34 -8.62 -4.16 8.57
C PHE A 34 -9.36 -2.85 8.83
N PHE A 35 -9.46 -2.00 7.80
CA PHE A 35 -10.37 -0.86 7.80
C PHE A 35 -11.82 -1.35 7.57
N GLY A 36 -12.80 -0.60 8.06
CA GLY A 36 -14.21 -0.99 8.06
C GLY A 36 -14.57 -1.80 9.31
N THR A 37 -14.50 -3.13 9.24
CA THR A 37 -14.96 -4.01 10.34
C THR A 37 -14.04 -4.01 11.56
N HIS A 38 -12.80 -3.51 11.41
CA HIS A 38 -11.78 -3.49 12.46
C HIS A 38 -11.33 -4.87 12.97
N ASP A 39 -11.62 -5.92 12.20
CA ASP A 39 -11.18 -7.28 12.51
C ASP A 39 -9.67 -7.42 12.31
N TYR A 40 -9.10 -8.35 13.07
CA TYR A 40 -7.72 -8.77 12.90
C TYR A 40 -7.63 -9.89 11.86
N GLY A 41 -6.54 -9.90 11.10
CA GLY A 41 -6.25 -10.95 10.13
C GLY A 41 -4.79 -11.38 10.15
N PHE A 42 -4.56 -12.54 9.51
CA PHE A 42 -3.24 -13.15 9.36
C PHE A 42 -2.94 -13.50 7.89
N PRO A 43 -2.99 -12.54 6.96
CA PRO A 43 -2.59 -12.78 5.58
C PRO A 43 -1.13 -13.26 5.51
N PRO A 44 -0.79 -14.18 4.59
CA PRO A 44 0.59 -14.48 4.26
C PRO A 44 1.33 -13.22 3.78
N LEU A 45 2.62 -13.07 4.11
CA LEU A 45 3.41 -11.90 3.71
C LEU A 45 3.36 -11.64 2.19
N LYS A 46 3.45 -12.71 1.38
CA LYS A 46 3.36 -12.65 -0.09
C LYS A 46 2.03 -12.10 -0.64
N ASN A 47 0.98 -12.08 0.18
CA ASN A 47 -0.34 -11.57 -0.17
C ASN A 47 -0.58 -10.15 0.38
N CYS A 48 0.50 -9.45 0.74
CA CYS A 48 0.45 -8.09 1.25
C CYS A 48 1.19 -7.15 0.29
N TYR A 49 0.50 -6.12 -0.18
CA TYR A 49 1.09 -5.05 -0.97
C TYR A 49 1.10 -3.75 -0.18
N LEU A 50 2.16 -2.97 -0.32
CA LEU A 50 2.20 -1.60 0.17
C LEU A 50 1.09 -0.77 -0.50
N LEU A 51 0.59 0.23 0.22
CA LEU A 51 -0.50 1.07 -0.28
C LEU A 51 -0.06 1.85 -1.54
N SER A 52 -0.69 1.54 -2.66
CA SER A 52 -0.61 2.26 -3.93
C SER A 52 -1.90 3.04 -4.23
N GLU A 53 -1.83 4.00 -5.16
CA GLU A 53 -3.02 4.72 -5.65
C GLU A 53 -3.99 3.79 -6.39
N THR A 54 -3.44 2.87 -7.19
CA THR A 54 -4.21 1.85 -7.90
C THR A 54 -4.44 0.63 -7.00
N TYR A 55 -5.67 0.12 -7.00
CA TYR A 55 -6.04 -1.10 -6.28
C TYR A 55 -5.40 -2.36 -6.91
N PRO A 56 -4.83 -3.31 -6.14
CA PRO A 56 -4.02 -4.43 -6.65
C PRO A 56 -4.81 -5.61 -7.27
N GLY A 57 -5.88 -5.35 -8.02
CA GLY A 57 -6.69 -6.38 -8.67
C GLY A 57 -8.02 -5.83 -9.19
N LYS A 58 -9.07 -6.64 -9.12
CA LYS A 58 -10.44 -6.19 -9.36
C LYS A 58 -11.01 -5.59 -8.07
N GLU A 59 -11.24 -4.29 -8.06
CA GLU A 59 -11.74 -3.59 -6.89
C GLU A 59 -13.17 -4.09 -6.55
N PRO A 60 -13.43 -4.47 -5.29
CA PRO A 60 -14.78 -4.85 -4.85
C PRO A 60 -15.70 -3.63 -4.87
N ASN A 61 -16.97 -3.84 -5.18
CA ASN A 61 -18.00 -2.80 -5.07
C ASN A 61 -19.08 -3.23 -4.08
N THR A 62 -18.68 -3.62 -2.88
CA THR A 62 -19.59 -3.96 -1.79
C THR A 62 -19.68 -2.79 -0.81
N ALA A 63 -20.81 -2.63 -0.14
CA ALA A 63 -21.00 -1.56 0.84
C ALA A 63 -19.93 -1.60 1.96
N GLN A 64 -19.55 -2.80 2.41
CA GLN A 64 -18.50 -2.97 3.42
C GLN A 64 -17.14 -2.48 2.92
N TYR A 65 -16.80 -2.77 1.66
CA TYR A 65 -15.54 -2.34 1.07
C TYR A 65 -15.51 -0.83 0.87
N ASN A 66 -16.60 -0.23 0.37
CA ASN A 66 -16.70 1.22 0.19
C ASN A 66 -16.56 1.95 1.53
N ALA A 67 -17.19 1.44 2.60
CA ALA A 67 -17.01 1.99 3.94
C ALA A 67 -15.56 1.90 4.44
N ALA A 68 -14.87 0.77 4.18
CA ALA A 68 -13.45 0.61 4.50
C ALA A 68 -12.55 1.57 3.69
N LYS A 69 -12.88 1.82 2.42
CA LYS A 69 -12.19 2.78 1.55
C LYS A 69 -12.35 4.22 2.04
N ASP A 70 -13.56 4.63 2.40
CA ASP A 70 -13.82 5.94 2.98
C ASP A 70 -13.05 6.16 4.29
N GLU A 71 -12.98 5.12 5.13
CA GLU A 71 -12.23 5.15 6.38
C GLU A 71 -10.71 5.27 6.12
N LEU A 72 -10.20 4.49 5.17
CA LEU A 72 -8.81 4.58 4.70
C LEU A 72 -8.47 6.00 4.23
N GLU A 73 -9.31 6.62 3.41
CA GLU A 73 -9.07 7.98 2.90
C GLU A 73 -9.07 9.02 4.01
N LYS A 74 -9.98 8.90 5.00
CA LYS A 74 -9.96 9.74 6.21
C LYS A 74 -8.67 9.53 7.01
N HIS A 75 -8.19 8.30 7.10
CA HIS A 75 -6.94 7.98 7.79
C HIS A 75 -5.72 8.57 7.07
N ILE A 76 -5.64 8.44 5.74
CA ILE A 76 -4.58 9.05 4.92
C ILE A 76 -4.59 10.56 5.07
N ARG A 77 -5.76 11.21 5.04
CA ARG A 77 -5.88 12.67 5.28
C ARG A 77 -5.31 13.07 6.64
N LYS A 78 -5.66 12.36 7.71
CA LYS A 78 -5.10 12.60 9.06
C LYS A 78 -3.59 12.44 9.09
N ILE A 79 -3.05 11.43 8.40
CA ILE A 79 -1.60 11.23 8.31
C ILE A 79 -0.94 12.36 7.52
N LYS A 80 -1.46 12.73 6.35
CA LYS A 80 -0.96 13.84 5.52
C LYS A 80 -0.95 15.16 6.30
N CYS A 81 -1.98 15.44 7.12
CA CYS A 81 -2.02 16.63 7.97
C CYS A 81 -1.01 16.60 9.12
N LYS A 82 -0.79 15.43 9.74
CA LYS A 82 0.14 15.28 10.87
C LYS A 82 1.61 15.21 10.44
N PHE A 83 1.87 14.68 9.26
CA PHE A 83 3.19 14.42 8.70
C PHE A 83 3.30 15.04 7.30
N THR A 84 3.09 16.36 7.24
CA THR A 84 3.07 17.14 5.99
C THR A 84 4.34 16.89 5.16
N GLY A 85 4.16 16.53 3.89
CA GLY A 85 5.25 16.30 2.92
C GLY A 85 5.91 14.91 2.98
N LEU A 86 5.53 14.04 3.92
CA LEU A 86 6.20 12.77 4.18
C LEU A 86 5.41 11.52 3.74
N PHE A 87 4.10 11.63 3.58
CA PHE A 87 3.28 10.54 3.04
C PHE A 87 3.42 10.48 1.52
N ARG A 88 3.76 9.29 1.01
CA ARG A 88 3.74 8.96 -0.42
C ARG A 88 3.10 7.59 -0.61
N TYR A 89 2.36 7.45 -1.71
CA TYR A 89 1.93 6.13 -2.18
C TYR A 89 3.12 5.37 -2.77
N PHE A 90 3.07 4.04 -2.68
CA PHE A 90 4.06 3.17 -3.29
C PHE A 90 3.68 2.85 -4.74
N PRO A 91 4.65 2.44 -5.58
CA PRO A 91 4.36 1.91 -6.90
C PRO A 91 3.36 0.74 -6.85
N PHE A 92 2.60 0.55 -7.93
CA PHE A 92 1.60 -0.51 -8.05
C PHE A 92 2.19 -1.89 -7.76
N LYS A 93 1.48 -2.69 -6.93
CA LYS A 93 1.87 -4.05 -6.53
C LYS A 93 3.26 -4.17 -5.89
N THR A 94 3.74 -3.12 -5.22
CA THR A 94 4.95 -3.23 -4.40
C THR A 94 4.70 -4.16 -3.22
N PHE A 95 5.46 -5.25 -3.10
CA PHE A 95 5.32 -6.21 -2.00
C PHE A 95 5.69 -5.59 -0.65
N LEU A 96 4.99 -6.02 0.40
CA LEU A 96 5.39 -5.73 1.78
C LEU A 96 6.66 -6.53 2.10
N LEU A 97 7.74 -5.82 2.42
CA LEU A 97 8.98 -6.40 2.92
C LEU A 97 8.99 -6.45 4.45
N LEU A 98 9.71 -7.42 5.02
CA LEU A 98 9.80 -7.62 6.48
C LEU A 98 10.41 -6.41 7.20
N GLU A 99 11.31 -5.71 6.53
CA GLU A 99 12.01 -4.54 7.01
C GLU A 99 11.01 -3.44 7.43
N PHE A 100 9.91 -3.28 6.68
CA PHE A 100 8.88 -2.28 6.98
C PHE A 100 8.08 -2.57 8.26
N LEU A 101 8.12 -3.81 8.76
CA LEU A 101 7.40 -4.21 9.97
C LEU A 101 8.25 -4.11 11.23
N LYS A 102 9.55 -3.81 11.13
CA LYS A 102 10.40 -3.58 12.30
C LYS A 102 9.95 -2.30 13.02
N PRO A 103 10.02 -2.23 14.36
CA PRO A 103 9.55 -1.08 15.14
C PRO A 103 10.17 0.26 14.69
N GLU A 104 11.41 0.22 14.17
CA GLU A 104 12.13 1.38 13.63
C GLU A 104 11.44 2.02 12.41
N TYR A 105 10.67 1.25 11.65
CA TYR A 105 9.95 1.69 10.45
C TYR A 105 8.43 1.87 10.70
N GLN A 106 7.94 1.46 11.88
CA GLN A 106 6.55 1.67 12.28
C GLN A 106 6.17 3.09 12.77
N PRO A 107 7.08 4.01 13.15
CA PRO A 107 6.74 5.44 13.25
C PRO A 107 6.61 6.11 11.87
N THR A 108 6.84 5.37 10.79
CA THR A 108 7.36 5.91 9.55
C THR A 108 6.35 5.79 8.42
N VAL A 109 5.27 6.57 8.55
CA VAL A 109 4.84 7.39 7.40
C VAL A 109 5.69 8.69 7.37
N VAL A 110 6.96 8.53 7.69
CA VAL A 110 7.99 9.55 7.75
C VAL A 110 9.06 9.04 6.82
N ILE A 111 8.78 8.99 5.53
CA ILE A 111 9.87 8.83 4.57
C ILE A 111 10.77 10.06 4.77
N LYS A 112 11.73 10.01 5.70
CA LYS A 112 12.88 10.92 5.68
C LYS A 112 13.46 10.73 4.30
N ARG A 113 13.69 11.84 3.57
CA ARG A 113 14.37 11.81 2.27
C ARG A 113 15.58 10.86 2.31
N ASP A 114 16.32 10.90 3.41
CA ASP A 114 17.53 10.10 3.63
C ASP A 114 17.23 8.61 3.84
N ALA A 115 16.13 8.24 4.51
CA ALA A 115 15.73 6.84 4.68
C ALA A 115 15.15 6.24 3.39
N PHE A 116 14.50 7.05 2.53
CA PHE A 116 14.12 6.64 1.18
C PHE A 116 15.32 6.47 0.28
N ILE A 117 16.28 7.40 0.35
CA ILE A 117 17.50 7.36 -0.44
C ILE A 117 18.39 6.21 0.03
N ASP A 118 18.50 5.93 1.32
CA ASP A 118 19.22 4.76 1.83
C ASP A 118 18.50 3.45 1.48
N PHE A 119 17.17 3.41 1.58
CA PHE A 119 16.39 2.26 1.13
C PHE A 119 16.53 2.06 -0.39
N SER A 120 16.37 3.13 -1.18
CA SER A 120 16.48 3.11 -2.63
C SER A 120 17.91 2.90 -3.10
N ALA A 121 18.94 3.30 -2.34
CA ALA A 121 20.36 3.08 -2.65
C ALA A 121 20.78 1.65 -2.30
N ARG A 122 20.29 1.12 -1.16
CA ARG A 122 20.52 -0.27 -0.74
C ARG A 122 19.77 -1.27 -1.62
N TYR A 123 18.63 -0.87 -2.18
CA TYR A 123 17.90 -1.62 -3.20
C TYR A 123 18.14 -1.12 -4.63
N SER A 124 18.97 -0.10 -4.93
CA SER A 124 19.02 0.51 -6.28
C SER A 124 19.46 -0.50 -7.33
N LYS A 125 20.39 -1.39 -6.97
CA LYS A 125 20.84 -2.47 -7.85
C LYS A 125 19.69 -3.42 -8.21
N SER A 126 18.80 -3.71 -7.27
CA SER A 126 17.61 -4.54 -7.49
C SER A 126 16.44 -3.73 -8.06
N PHE A 127 16.37 -2.42 -7.82
CA PHE A 127 15.30 -1.54 -8.27
C PHE A 127 15.47 -1.16 -9.74
N ASP A 128 16.69 -0.92 -10.23
CA ASP A 128 16.95 -0.73 -11.65
C ASP A 128 16.69 -2.03 -12.42
N GLU A 129 17.05 -3.19 -11.85
CA GLU A 129 16.76 -4.51 -12.40
C GLU A 129 15.25 -4.82 -12.38
N LEU A 130 14.56 -4.52 -11.28
CA LEU A 130 13.10 -4.63 -11.17
C LEU A 130 12.37 -3.63 -12.08
N MET A 131 12.86 -2.40 -12.23
CA MET A 131 12.31 -1.39 -13.14
C MET A 131 12.60 -1.74 -14.61
N SER A 132 13.72 -2.39 -14.91
CA SER A 132 14.01 -2.98 -16.22
C SER A 132 13.01 -4.10 -16.53
N ILE A 133 12.78 -5.01 -15.58
CA ILE A 133 11.75 -6.07 -15.67
C ILE A 133 10.34 -5.45 -15.81
N PHE A 134 10.02 -4.39 -15.05
CA PHE A 134 8.74 -3.68 -15.16
C PHE A 134 8.60 -2.92 -16.49
N SER A 135 9.70 -2.43 -17.07
CA SER A 135 9.71 -1.76 -18.37
C SER A 135 9.49 -2.74 -19.53
N GLU A 136 10.01 -3.96 -19.42
CA GLU A 136 9.75 -5.07 -20.35
C GLU A 136 8.28 -5.54 -20.27
N ILE A 137 7.71 -5.61 -19.07
CA ILE A 137 6.29 -5.96 -18.86
C ILE A 137 5.34 -4.85 -19.39
N ARG A 138 5.79 -3.59 -19.41
CA ARG A 138 4.95 -2.44 -19.82
C ARG A 138 4.70 -2.37 -21.33
N GLN A 139 5.47 -3.08 -22.16
CA GLN A 139 5.27 -3.08 -23.61
C GLN A 139 4.07 -3.92 -24.09
N GLU A 140 3.42 -4.70 -23.22
CA GLU A 140 2.31 -5.58 -23.60
C GLU A 140 0.89 -5.08 -23.27
N GLN A 141 0.66 -3.83 -22.89
CA GLN A 141 -0.73 -3.35 -22.65
C GLN A 141 -1.02 -1.98 -23.28
N PRO A 142 -2.12 -1.83 -24.05
CA PRO A 142 -2.48 -0.60 -24.73
C PRO A 142 -3.00 0.50 -23.78
N PRO A 143 -2.93 1.78 -24.18
CA PRO A 143 -3.10 2.93 -23.29
C PRO A 143 -4.55 3.17 -22.84
N GLN A 144 -4.72 3.42 -21.53
CA GLN A 144 -5.97 3.92 -20.95
C GLN A 144 -6.11 5.45 -21.14
N LYS A 145 -7.33 5.87 -21.48
CA LYS A 145 -7.75 7.27 -21.69
C LYS A 145 -7.67 8.10 -20.41
N THR A 146 -7.29 9.36 -20.59
CA THR A 146 -7.21 10.44 -19.61
C THR A 146 -8.60 10.84 -19.08
N CYS A 147 -8.70 11.08 -17.77
CA CYS A 147 -9.86 11.68 -17.13
C CYS A 147 -9.79 13.21 -17.30
N ASP A 148 -10.69 13.79 -18.08
CA ASP A 148 -11.02 15.21 -17.99
C ASP A 148 -12.05 15.43 -16.88
N SER A 149 -11.86 16.51 -16.12
CA SER A 149 -12.79 16.99 -15.10
C SER A 149 -13.94 17.79 -15.74
N PRO A 150 -15.07 17.99 -15.04
CA PRO A 150 -16.26 18.61 -15.62
C PRO A 150 -16.17 20.14 -15.59
N GLU A 151 -16.37 20.79 -16.73
CA GLU A 151 -16.74 22.22 -16.79
C GLU A 151 -18.26 22.37 -16.59
N LYS A 152 -18.61 23.30 -15.70
CA LYS A 152 -19.96 23.84 -15.47
C LYS A 152 -20.23 24.97 -16.47
N GLU A 153 -21.49 25.43 -16.47
CA GLU A 153 -22.13 26.54 -17.20
C GLU A 153 -22.84 26.02 -18.46
N GLU A 154 -24.15 26.17 -18.65
CA GLU A 154 -25.14 27.16 -18.16
C GLU A 154 -26.55 26.52 -18.15
#